data_AF-A0A6A7AGQ4-F1
#
_entry.id   AF-A0A6A7AGQ4-F1
#
_cell.length_a   1.000
_cell.length_b   1.000
_cell.length_c   1.000
_cell.angle_alpha   90.00
_cell.angle_beta   90.00
_cell.angle_gamma   90.00
#
_symmetry.space_group_name_H-M   'P 1'
#
loop_
_entity.id
_entity.type
_entity.pdbx_description
1 polymer ?
#
loop_
_entity_poly.entity_id
_entity_poly.type
_entity_poly.pdbx_seq_one_letter_code
_entity_poly.pdbx_strand_id
1 'polypeptide(L)'
;MGCQPSSTSGSDAPPPYSEKHIPPPEKKDGGSNNNCTNCVDCHSCNNCKDCTRCHSCTSCDGCTDCHSCNKCDNCDNCYSSTSCTGCTDCHSCDNCTDCVGCHSCTNCSGLTNAHNQNNVHK
;
A
#
# COMPACT_ATOMS: atom_id res chain seq x y z
N MET A 1 -14.83 -14.65 -11.10
CA MET A 1 -13.69 -13.89 -11.67
C MET A 1 -12.99 -13.26 -10.49
N GLY A 2 -12.13 -14.03 -9.85
CA GLY A 2 -11.51 -13.67 -8.58
C GLY A 2 -10.07 -14.17 -8.60
N CYS A 3 -9.20 -13.46 -7.91
CA CYS A 3 -7.85 -13.90 -7.64
C CYS A 3 -7.93 -15.21 -6.84
N GLN A 4 -7.68 -16.34 -7.48
CA GLN A 4 -7.40 -17.60 -6.81
C GLN A 4 -5.93 -17.97 -6.99
N PRO A 5 -5.32 -18.65 -6.00
CA PRO A 5 -3.93 -19.06 -6.08
C PRO A 5 -3.83 -20.29 -6.98
N SER A 6 -3.27 -20.13 -8.18
CA SER A 6 -2.94 -21.26 -9.04
C SER A 6 -1.73 -22.00 -8.48
N SER A 7 -2.00 -23.15 -7.87
CA SER A 7 -1.04 -24.22 -7.64
C SER A 7 -0.59 -24.82 -8.98
N THR A 8 0.72 -24.81 -9.26
CA THR A 8 1.33 -25.64 -10.31
C THR A 8 2.32 -26.61 -9.68
N SER A 9 1.98 -27.89 -9.79
CA SER A 9 2.85 -29.04 -9.62
C SER A 9 4.00 -29.02 -10.63
N GLY A 10 5.23 -29.20 -10.14
CA GLY A 10 6.41 -29.41 -10.97
C GLY A 10 7.48 -30.10 -10.12
N SER A 11 7.58 -31.41 -10.28
CA SER A 11 8.57 -32.29 -9.68
C SER A 11 9.93 -32.07 -10.34
N ASP A 12 10.90 -31.49 -9.64
CA ASP A 12 12.33 -31.68 -9.87
C ASP A 12 13.09 -31.29 -8.59
N ALA A 13 13.76 -32.25 -7.97
CA ALA A 13 14.58 -32.03 -6.78
C ALA A 13 16.03 -31.68 -7.18
N PRO A 14 16.65 -30.62 -6.61
CA PRO A 14 18.10 -30.47 -6.59
C PRO A 14 18.70 -30.80 -5.19
N PRO A 15 20.01 -31.16 -5.12
CA PRO A 15 20.68 -31.63 -3.90
C PRO A 15 21.12 -30.47 -2.96
N PRO A 16 21.68 -30.74 -1.76
CA PRO A 16 21.59 -29.85 -0.61
C PRO A 16 22.75 -28.83 -0.48
N TYR A 17 22.50 -27.81 0.36
CA TYR A 17 23.44 -26.82 0.96
C TYR A 17 23.74 -25.52 0.20
N SER A 18 23.03 -24.44 0.56
CA SER A 18 23.58 -23.31 1.33
C SER A 18 22.51 -22.21 1.49
N GLU A 19 22.20 -21.89 2.74
CA GLU A 19 21.11 -21.00 3.17
C GLU A 19 21.40 -19.54 2.80
N LYS A 20 21.15 -19.17 1.54
CA LYS A 20 20.85 -17.79 1.20
C LYS A 20 19.36 -17.61 1.41
N HIS A 21 18.99 -16.69 2.29
CA HIS A 21 17.63 -16.17 2.41
C HIS A 21 17.24 -15.57 1.05
N ILE A 22 16.65 -16.41 0.20
CA ILE A 22 16.05 -15.99 -1.06
C ILE A 22 14.71 -15.36 -0.66
N PRO A 23 14.51 -14.04 -0.81
CA PRO A 23 13.19 -13.45 -0.62
C PRO A 23 12.21 -14.19 -1.53
N PRO A 24 10.96 -14.45 -1.08
CA PRO A 24 9.99 -15.21 -1.86
C PRO A 24 9.87 -14.59 -3.26
N PRO A 25 9.68 -15.42 -4.31
CA PRO A 25 9.64 -14.94 -5.67
C PRO A 25 8.57 -13.87 -5.78
N GLU A 26 8.99 -12.62 -5.99
CA GLU A 26 8.09 -11.51 -6.31
C GLU A 26 7.25 -11.98 -7.50
N LYS A 27 5.97 -12.22 -7.27
CA LYS A 27 5.02 -12.33 -8.37
C LYS A 27 5.11 -10.99 -9.09
N LYS A 28 5.78 -10.97 -10.23
CA LYS A 28 5.63 -9.90 -11.20
C LYS A 28 4.22 -10.01 -11.75
N ASP A 29 3.25 -9.50 -10.99
CA ASP A 29 1.91 -9.27 -11.46
C ASP A 29 1.98 -8.07 -12.42
N GLY A 30 2.47 -8.34 -13.63
CA GLY A 30 2.44 -7.45 -14.78
C GLY A 30 1.04 -7.30 -15.37
N GLY A 31 0.00 -7.46 -14.55
CA GLY A 31 -1.38 -7.18 -14.88
C GLY A 31 -1.89 -6.13 -13.92
N SER A 32 -2.34 -4.99 -14.45
CA SER A 32 -3.09 -4.02 -13.67
C SER A 32 -4.34 -4.71 -13.10
N ASN A 33 -4.26 -5.19 -11.87
CA ASN A 33 -5.40 -5.78 -11.18
C ASN A 33 -6.33 -4.63 -10.80
N ASN A 34 -7.52 -4.62 -11.38
CA ASN A 34 -8.53 -3.59 -11.16
C ASN A 34 -9.57 -4.12 -10.18
N ASN A 35 -9.98 -3.28 -9.23
CA ASN A 35 -11.02 -3.56 -8.24
C ASN A 35 -10.65 -4.72 -7.30
N CYS A 36 -9.43 -4.69 -6.77
CA CYS A 36 -9.00 -5.64 -5.73
C CYS A 36 -9.85 -5.45 -4.47
N THR A 37 -10.30 -6.53 -3.84
CA THR A 37 -11.07 -6.46 -2.59
C THR A 37 -10.58 -7.53 -1.64
N ASN A 38 -10.34 -7.18 -0.38
CA ASN A 38 -9.81 -8.11 0.65
C ASN A 38 -8.55 -8.86 0.20
N CYS A 39 -7.71 -8.20 -0.60
CA CYS A 39 -6.49 -8.78 -1.14
C CYS A 39 -5.31 -8.47 -0.22
N VAL A 40 -4.30 -9.33 -0.29
CA VAL A 40 -3.05 -9.17 0.45
C VAL A 40 -1.91 -9.13 -0.57
N ASP A 41 -0.95 -8.23 -0.37
CA ASP A 41 0.17 -8.01 -1.30
C ASP A 41 -0.29 -7.55 -2.70
N CYS A 42 -1.10 -6.49 -2.72
CA CYS A 42 -1.51 -5.85 -3.96
C CYS A 42 -0.35 -5.06 -4.57
N HIS A 43 0.04 -5.36 -5.80
CA HIS A 43 1.04 -4.58 -6.53
C HIS A 43 0.44 -3.97 -7.79
N SER A 44 0.69 -2.68 -8.02
CA SER A 44 0.29 -1.98 -9.25
C SER A 44 -1.20 -2.12 -9.59
N CYS A 45 -2.04 -2.14 -8.56
CA CYS A 45 -3.49 -2.33 -8.68
C CYS A 45 -4.22 -0.99 -8.80
N ASN A 46 -5.44 -1.04 -9.32
CA ASN A 46 -6.36 0.10 -9.33
C ASN A 46 -7.58 -0.24 -8.48
N ASN A 47 -8.07 0.74 -7.72
CA ASN A 47 -9.29 0.63 -6.91
C ASN A 47 -9.25 -0.55 -5.92
N CYS A 48 -8.19 -0.64 -5.12
CA CYS A 48 -8.14 -1.58 -4.01
C CYS A 48 -9.10 -1.16 -2.90
N LYS A 49 -9.84 -2.14 -2.36
CA LYS A 49 -10.74 -1.97 -1.22
C LYS A 49 -10.40 -2.98 -0.14
N ASP A 50 -10.31 -2.54 1.10
CA ASP A 50 -10.10 -3.41 2.26
C ASP A 50 -8.88 -4.36 2.09
N CYS A 51 -7.84 -3.89 1.40
CA CYS A 51 -6.66 -4.69 1.10
C CYS A 51 -5.54 -4.41 2.10
N THR A 52 -4.60 -5.34 2.23
CA THR A 52 -3.43 -5.21 3.12
C THR A 52 -2.15 -5.27 2.31
N ARG A 53 -1.16 -4.44 2.66
CA ARG A 53 0.13 -4.33 1.97
C ARG A 53 -0.04 -3.99 0.48
N CYS A 54 -0.61 -2.82 0.22
CA CYS A 54 -0.76 -2.31 -1.14
C CYS A 54 0.48 -1.53 -1.55
N HIS A 55 1.04 -1.83 -2.72
CA HIS A 55 2.23 -1.20 -3.26
C HIS A 55 1.94 -0.61 -4.64
N SER A 56 2.30 0.67 -4.81
CA SER A 56 2.21 1.38 -6.10
C SER A 56 0.81 1.33 -6.71
N CYS A 57 -0.23 1.37 -5.88
CA CYS A 57 -1.63 1.31 -6.32
C CYS A 57 -2.16 2.71 -6.63
N THR A 58 -3.09 2.82 -7.58
CA THR A 58 -3.63 4.13 -7.98
C THR A 58 -4.66 4.66 -7.00
N SER A 59 -5.47 3.79 -6.41
CA SER A 59 -6.51 4.16 -5.46
C SER A 59 -6.72 3.03 -4.48
N CYS A 60 -6.67 3.36 -3.20
CA CYS A 60 -6.89 2.46 -2.07
C CYS A 60 -7.96 3.06 -1.16
N ASP A 61 -8.91 2.24 -0.74
CA ASP A 61 -10.06 2.63 0.10
C ASP A 61 -10.18 1.62 1.24
N GLY A 62 -10.03 2.06 2.49
CA GLY A 62 -10.06 1.17 3.67
C GLY A 62 -8.91 0.17 3.72
N CYS A 63 -7.80 0.45 3.04
CA CYS A 63 -6.64 -0.45 3.01
C CYS A 63 -5.69 -0.20 4.19
N THR A 64 -4.90 -1.22 4.54
CA THR A 64 -3.85 -1.13 5.57
C THR A 64 -2.48 -1.31 4.95
N ASP A 65 -1.48 -0.57 5.44
CA ASP A 65 -0.09 -0.62 4.98
C ASP A 65 0.03 -0.31 3.48
N CYS A 66 -0.36 0.92 3.12
CA CYS A 66 -0.30 1.40 1.73
C CYS A 66 1.03 2.11 1.46
N HIS A 67 1.79 1.64 0.49
CA HIS A 67 3.09 2.20 0.12
C HIS A 67 3.06 2.77 -1.29
N SER A 68 3.52 4.01 -1.44
CA SER A 68 3.69 4.69 -2.73
C SER A 68 2.40 4.69 -3.56
N CYS A 69 1.25 4.83 -2.90
CA CYS A 69 -0.05 4.87 -3.57
C CYS A 69 -0.40 6.30 -3.97
N ASN A 70 -1.11 6.48 -5.09
CA ASN A 70 -1.47 7.82 -5.54
C ASN A 70 -2.58 8.43 -4.67
N LYS A 71 -3.56 7.60 -4.27
CA LYS A 71 -4.69 8.01 -3.44
C LYS A 71 -5.00 6.95 -2.40
N CYS A 72 -5.12 7.39 -1.15
CA CYS A 72 -5.54 6.59 -0.03
C CYS A 72 -6.71 7.29 0.66
N ASP A 73 -7.84 6.61 0.77
CA ASP A 73 -9.02 7.11 1.45
C ASP A 73 -9.37 6.18 2.61
N ASN A 74 -9.48 6.75 3.83
CA ASN A 74 -9.76 6.01 5.07
C ASN A 74 -8.82 4.80 5.28
N CYS A 75 -7.57 4.92 4.85
CA CYS A 75 -6.56 3.89 5.01
C CYS A 75 -5.77 4.07 6.31
N ASP A 76 -5.19 2.98 6.77
CA ASP A 76 -4.27 2.96 7.91
C ASP A 76 -2.83 2.73 7.44
N ASN A 77 -1.87 3.39 8.08
CA ASN A 77 -0.43 3.29 7.78
C ASN A 77 -0.11 3.59 6.30
N CYS A 78 -0.30 4.83 5.88
CA CYS A 78 0.04 5.26 4.52
C CYS A 78 1.48 5.78 4.47
N TYR A 79 2.29 5.25 3.56
CA TYR A 79 3.69 5.65 3.38
C TYR A 79 3.92 6.22 1.99
N SER A 80 4.53 7.41 1.93
CA SER A 80 4.94 8.05 0.67
C SER A 80 3.82 8.13 -0.37
N SER A 81 2.59 8.35 0.09
CA SER A 81 1.41 8.44 -0.78
C SER A 81 1.15 9.90 -1.18
N THR A 82 0.65 10.13 -2.38
CA THR A 82 0.51 11.49 -2.96
C THR A 82 -0.68 12.27 -2.42
N SER A 83 -1.73 11.56 -2.01
CA SER A 83 -2.93 12.15 -1.44
C SER A 83 -3.56 11.16 -0.47
N CYS A 84 -3.80 11.64 0.74
CA CYS A 84 -4.47 10.86 1.79
C CYS A 84 -5.68 11.63 2.31
N THR A 85 -6.83 10.98 2.41
CA THR A 85 -8.05 11.58 2.98
C THR A 85 -8.51 10.73 4.15
N GLY A 86 -8.71 11.32 5.33
CA GLY A 86 -9.25 10.60 6.49
C GLY A 86 -8.40 9.41 6.94
N CYS A 87 -7.11 9.38 6.58
CA CYS A 87 -6.22 8.27 6.88
C CYS A 87 -5.60 8.42 8.28
N THR A 88 -5.15 7.30 8.83
CA THR A 88 -4.39 7.27 10.07
C THR A 88 -2.92 6.92 9.81
N ASP A 89 -2.03 7.50 10.63
CA ASP A 89 -0.59 7.23 10.62
C ASP A 89 0.06 7.37 9.23
N CYS A 90 -0.16 8.52 8.59
CA CYS A 90 0.48 8.86 7.32
C CYS A 90 1.95 9.28 7.52
N HIS A 91 2.87 8.71 6.76
CA HIS A 91 4.30 8.99 6.82
C HIS A 91 4.82 9.48 5.48
N SER A 92 5.43 10.68 5.48
CA SER A 92 6.05 11.26 4.28
C SER A 92 5.08 11.36 3.09
N CYS A 93 3.80 11.59 3.37
CA CYS A 93 2.76 11.73 2.37
C CYS A 93 2.59 13.21 1.97
N ASP A 94 2.04 13.41 0.79
CA ASP A 94 1.67 14.74 0.30
C ASP A 94 0.16 14.91 0.36
N ASN A 95 -0.30 16.17 0.40
CA ASN A 95 -1.71 16.53 0.26
C ASN A 95 -2.65 15.74 1.18
N CYS A 96 -2.27 15.55 2.44
CA CYS A 96 -3.11 14.87 3.42
C CYS A 96 -4.23 15.80 3.91
N THR A 97 -5.46 15.31 3.91
CA THR A 97 -6.65 16.04 4.38
C THR A 97 -7.34 15.25 5.47
N ASP A 98 -7.68 15.90 6.60
CA ASP A 98 -8.41 15.31 7.71
C ASP A 98 -7.79 14.01 8.26
N CYS A 99 -6.46 13.90 8.18
CA CYS A 99 -5.72 12.73 8.62
C CYS A 99 -5.26 12.85 10.07
N VAL A 100 -5.06 11.71 10.73
CA VAL A 100 -4.62 11.61 12.12
C VAL A 100 -3.23 10.98 12.18
N GLY A 101 -2.35 11.48 13.04
CA GLY A 101 -1.04 10.83 13.27
C GLY A 101 -0.01 11.09 12.16
N CYS A 102 -0.22 12.10 11.32
CA CYS A 102 0.69 12.37 10.20
C CYS A 102 2.12 12.70 10.67
N HIS A 103 3.13 12.17 9.99
CA HIS A 103 4.54 12.44 10.22
C HIS A 103 5.25 12.86 8.94
N SER A 104 6.01 13.96 8.98
CA SER A 104 6.82 14.42 7.83
C SER A 104 6.03 14.63 6.54
N CYS A 105 4.73 14.91 6.65
CA CYS A 105 3.85 15.12 5.50
C CYS A 105 3.90 16.57 4.99
N THR A 106 3.62 16.79 3.72
CA THR A 106 3.66 18.12 3.09
C THR A 106 2.34 18.55 2.46
N ASN A 107 2.08 19.86 2.42
CA ASN A 107 0.89 20.46 1.77
C ASN A 107 -0.44 19.93 2.33
N CYS A 108 -0.55 19.79 3.65
CA CYS A 108 -1.67 19.10 4.31
C CYS A 108 -2.68 20.07 4.91
N SER A 109 -3.91 19.62 5.16
CA SER A 109 -4.96 20.37 5.87
C SER A 109 -5.74 19.48 6.83
N GLY A 110 -6.39 20.08 7.84
CA GLY A 110 -7.27 19.33 8.75
C GLY A 110 -6.58 18.28 9.63
N LEU A 111 -5.25 18.35 9.78
CA LEU A 111 -4.49 17.31 10.48
C LEU A 111 -4.71 17.32 11.99
N THR A 112 -4.78 16.13 12.60
CA THR A 112 -4.82 15.91 14.05
C THR A 112 -3.62 15.06 14.50
N ASN A 113 -3.02 15.35 15.67
CA ASN A 113 -1.83 14.63 16.18
C ASN A 113 -0.67 14.53 15.17
N ALA A 114 -0.35 15.66 14.53
CA ALA A 114 0.62 15.70 13.45
C ALA A 114 2.01 16.14 13.96
N HIS A 115 3.08 15.46 13.52
CA HIS A 115 4.48 15.81 13.80
C HIS A 115 5.34 16.08 12.55
N ASN A 116 6.24 17.07 12.61
CA ASN A 116 7.21 17.39 11.54
C ASN A 116 6.61 17.73 10.16
N GLN A 117 5.44 18.37 10.10
CA GLN A 117 4.80 18.75 8.84
C GLN A 117 5.47 19.95 8.16
N ASN A 118 5.36 20.01 6.84
CA ASN A 118 5.65 21.20 6.04
C ASN A 118 4.40 21.68 5.29
N ASN A 119 4.26 22.99 5.10
CA ASN A 119 3.14 23.60 4.35
C ASN A 119 1.75 23.13 4.83
N VAL A 120 1.44 23.28 6.13
CA VAL A 120 0.10 22.96 6.63
C VAL A 120 -0.83 24.14 6.41
N HIS A 121 -1.94 23.88 5.75
CA HIS A 121 -3.04 24.79 5.49
C HIS A 121 -4.10 24.63 6.59
N LYS A 122 -4.76 25.74 6.95
CA LYS A 122 -5.82 25.77 7.97
C LYS A 122 -7.19 25.65 7.33
#